data_AF-R1CE88-F1
#
_entry.id   AF-R1CE88-F1
#
_cell.length_a   1.000
_cell.length_b   1.000
_cell.length_c   1.000
_cell.angle_alpha   90.00
_cell.angle_beta   90.00
_cell.angle_gamma   90.00
#
_symmetry.space_group_name_H-M   'P 1'
#
loop_
_entity.id
_entity.type
_entity.pdbx_description
1 polymer ?
#
loop_
_entity_poly.entity_id
_entity_poly.type
_entity_poly.pdbx_seq_one_letter_code
_entity_poly.pdbx_strand_id
1 'polypeptide(L)'
;MRNLCEELNSIYKEKNKEYEKLLSRANSLMRIKEEFDSVLEEMDQNSFEPLVDSFSKYLTKLTLDNYSIGDISEEFNLIVKTSDSKTMPIDLLSAGTYDCVALALRLAILENLFEDENGFIILDDCLVDLDPERKQRAIETIKEFGKDRQVIFTTCNPDTAQALGGNIICL
;
A
#
# COMPACT_ATOMS: atom_id res chain seq x y z
N MET A 1 38.99 12.01 31.07
CA MET A 1 39.41 11.46 29.76
C MET A 1 38.81 10.09 29.45
N ARG A 2 38.89 9.06 30.31
CA ARG A 2 38.27 7.72 30.04
C ARG A 2 36.76 7.77 29.73
N ASN A 3 36.01 8.53 30.53
CA ASN A 3 34.54 8.64 30.39
C ASN A 3 34.11 9.24 29.03
N LEU A 4 34.82 10.27 28.54
CA LEU A 4 34.53 10.90 27.25
C LEU A 4 34.81 9.98 26.05
N CYS A 5 35.84 9.13 26.13
CA CYS A 5 36.12 8.15 25.08
C CYS A 5 35.06 7.02 25.04
N GLU A 6 34.57 6.60 26.20
CA GLU A 6 33.50 5.61 26.32
C GLU A 6 32.17 6.17 25.78
N GLU A 7 31.84 7.42 26.11
CA GLU A 7 30.69 8.14 25.55
C GLU A 7 30.78 8.29 24.03
N LEU A 8 31.94 8.72 23.49
CA LEU A 8 32.14 8.85 22.04
C LEU A 8 31.97 7.50 21.31
N ASN A 9 32.53 6.43 21.87
CA ASN A 9 32.41 5.10 21.27
C ASN A 9 30.96 4.60 21.29
N SER A 10 30.20 4.91 22.35
CA SER A 10 28.77 4.58 22.42
C SER A 10 27.97 5.31 21.35
N ILE A 11 28.20 6.62 21.20
CA ILE A 11 27.53 7.45 20.17
C ILE A 11 27.89 6.94 18.76
N TYR A 12 29.16 6.66 18.51
CA TYR A 12 29.62 6.11 17.23
C TYR A 12 28.92 4.79 16.90
N LYS A 13 28.82 3.88 17.88
CA LYS A 13 28.16 2.58 17.69
C LYS A 13 26.66 2.71 17.41
N GLU A 14 25.98 3.62 18.10
CA GLU A 14 24.57 3.91 17.87
C GLU A 14 24.34 4.49 16.47
N LYS A 15 25.13 5.48 16.08
CA LYS A 15 25.05 6.09 14.74
C LYS A 15 25.38 5.10 13.63
N ASN A 16 26.36 4.23 13.84
CA ASN A 16 26.66 3.18 12.88
C ASN A 16 25.50 2.19 12.73
N LYS A 17 24.83 1.81 13.83
CA LYS A 17 23.64 0.95 13.77
C LYS A 17 22.47 1.62 13.02
N GLU A 18 22.27 2.92 13.24
CA GLU A 18 21.28 3.72 12.52
C GLU A 18 21.60 3.78 11.01
N TYR A 19 22.86 4.01 10.66
CA TYR A 19 23.36 4.00 9.29
C TYR A 19 23.12 2.66 8.59
N GLU A 20 23.48 1.54 9.22
CA GLU A 20 23.25 0.20 8.66
C GLU A 20 21.76 -0.08 8.42
N LYS A 21 20.89 0.36 9.35
CA LYS A 21 19.44 0.24 9.18
C LYS A 21 18.92 1.04 7.99
N LEU A 22 19.42 2.28 7.82
CA LEU A 22 19.07 3.13 6.68
C LEU A 22 19.57 2.54 5.36
N LEU A 23 20.80 2.03 5.33
CA LEU A 23 21.39 1.40 4.16
C LEU A 23 20.60 0.15 3.73
N SER A 24 20.25 -0.70 4.69
CA SER A 24 19.40 -1.87 4.43
C SER A 24 18.03 -1.49 3.86
N ARG A 25 17.41 -0.42 4.38
CA ARG A 25 16.12 0.08 3.87
C ARG A 25 16.27 0.63 2.46
N ALA A 26 17.30 1.42 2.19
CA ALA A 26 17.59 1.98 0.87
C ALA A 26 17.78 0.87 -0.17
N ASN A 27 18.58 -0.15 0.14
CA ASN A 27 18.80 -1.30 -0.75
C ASN A 27 17.51 -2.06 -1.05
N SER A 28 16.61 -2.20 -0.07
CA SER A 28 15.32 -2.85 -0.26
C SER A 28 14.42 -2.02 -1.19
N LEU A 29 14.37 -0.70 -0.98
CA LEU A 29 13.62 0.22 -1.84
C LEU A 29 14.18 0.26 -3.26
N MET A 30 15.50 0.16 -3.43
CA MET A 30 16.14 0.16 -4.73
C MET A 30 15.74 -1.07 -5.55
N ARG A 31 15.74 -2.26 -4.92
CA ARG A 31 15.24 -3.49 -5.55
C ARG A 31 13.77 -3.38 -5.95
N ILE A 32 12.93 -2.88 -5.03
CA ILE A 32 11.51 -2.67 -5.33
C ILE A 32 11.35 -1.73 -6.54
N LYS A 33 12.13 -0.65 -6.59
CA LYS A 33 12.11 0.29 -7.73
C LYS A 33 12.57 -0.38 -9.02
N GLU A 34 13.64 -1.16 -8.99
CA GLU A 34 14.15 -1.87 -10.16
C GLU A 34 13.11 -2.86 -10.72
N GLU A 35 12.47 -3.66 -9.87
CA GLU A 35 11.40 -4.58 -10.29
C GLU A 35 10.17 -3.82 -10.81
N PHE A 36 9.83 -2.70 -10.18
CA PHE A 36 8.73 -1.87 -10.63
C PHE A 36 9.02 -1.25 -12.00
N ASP A 37 10.21 -0.67 -12.18
CA ASP A 37 10.69 -0.11 -13.45
C ASP A 37 10.72 -1.18 -14.56
N SER A 38 11.17 -2.41 -14.27
CA SER A 38 11.20 -3.47 -15.29
C SER A 38 9.80 -3.91 -15.73
N VAL A 39 8.85 -3.98 -14.79
CA VAL A 39 7.45 -4.25 -15.18
C VAL A 39 6.85 -3.07 -15.94
N LEU A 40 7.19 -1.83 -15.55
CA LEU A 40 6.78 -0.65 -16.32
C LEU A 40 7.32 -0.69 -17.76
N GLU A 41 8.58 -1.09 -17.98
CA GLU A 41 9.16 -1.24 -19.31
C GLU A 41 8.48 -2.34 -20.15
N GLU A 42 8.08 -3.46 -19.51
CA GLU A 42 7.27 -4.50 -20.16
C GLU A 42 5.85 -4.01 -20.49
N MET A 43 5.27 -3.21 -19.60
CA MET A 43 3.98 -2.57 -19.78
C MET A 43 4.02 -1.41 -20.79
N ASP A 44 5.14 -0.74 -21.01
CA ASP A 44 5.28 0.34 -22.00
C ASP A 44 5.07 -0.14 -23.45
N GLN A 45 5.20 -1.45 -23.72
CA GLN A 45 4.74 -2.03 -25.00
C GLN A 45 3.21 -2.15 -25.10
N ASN A 46 2.49 -2.09 -23.97
CA ASN A 46 1.05 -2.35 -23.81
C ASN A 46 0.25 -1.23 -23.08
N SER A 47 0.87 -0.07 -22.82
CA SER A 47 0.33 1.08 -22.08
C SER A 47 0.08 0.87 -20.57
N PHE A 48 0.20 1.95 -19.81
CA PHE A 48 -0.07 2.03 -18.36
C PHE A 48 -1.55 1.82 -17.99
N GLU A 49 -2.44 1.77 -18.99
CA GLU A 49 -3.90 1.73 -18.84
C GLU A 49 -4.41 0.60 -17.94
N PRO A 50 -3.93 -0.66 -18.01
CA PRO A 50 -4.46 -1.75 -17.19
C PRO A 50 -4.28 -1.54 -15.67
N LEU A 51 -3.12 -0.99 -15.28
CA LEU A 51 -2.85 -0.67 -13.88
C LEU A 51 -3.72 0.50 -13.41
N VAL A 52 -3.87 1.54 -14.24
CA VAL A 52 -4.74 2.69 -13.92
C VAL A 52 -6.19 2.26 -13.80
N ASP A 53 -6.68 1.41 -14.69
CA ASP A 53 -8.05 0.90 -14.68
C ASP A 53 -8.32 0.07 -13.43
N SER A 54 -7.41 -0.85 -13.10
CA SER A 54 -7.48 -1.66 -11.89
C SER A 54 -7.47 -0.77 -10.64
N PHE A 55 -6.55 0.20 -10.59
CA PHE A 55 -6.45 1.14 -9.49
C PHE A 55 -7.73 2.00 -9.36
N SER A 56 -8.28 2.48 -10.47
CA SER A 56 -9.51 3.28 -10.50
C SER A 56 -10.70 2.49 -9.96
N LYS A 57 -10.84 1.24 -10.43
CA LYS A 57 -11.86 0.29 -9.98
C LYS A 57 -11.80 0.07 -8.47
N TYR A 58 -10.61 -0.20 -7.92
CA TYR A 58 -10.46 -0.37 -6.47
C TYR A 58 -10.71 0.93 -5.70
N LEU A 59 -10.19 2.06 -6.17
CA LEU A 59 -10.35 3.35 -5.51
C LEU A 59 -11.82 3.76 -5.40
N THR A 60 -12.55 3.71 -6.50
CA THR A 60 -13.98 4.03 -6.56
C THR A 60 -14.77 3.10 -5.66
N LYS A 61 -14.48 1.79 -5.67
CA LYS A 61 -15.10 0.83 -4.77
C LYS A 61 -14.84 1.17 -3.30
N LEU A 62 -13.57 1.30 -2.89
CA LEU A 62 -13.16 1.53 -1.50
C LEU A 62 -13.61 2.89 -0.95
N THR A 63 -13.86 3.87 -1.81
CA THR A 63 -14.29 5.21 -1.41
C THR A 63 -15.80 5.45 -1.55
N LEU A 64 -16.57 4.40 -1.87
CA LEU A 64 -18.03 4.49 -2.06
C LEU A 64 -18.40 5.51 -3.15
N ASP A 65 -17.71 5.42 -4.29
CA ASP A 65 -17.90 6.26 -5.47
C ASP A 65 -17.61 7.77 -5.26
N ASN A 66 -17.06 8.15 -4.10
CA ASN A 66 -16.74 9.55 -3.80
C ASN A 66 -15.46 10.04 -4.48
N TYR A 67 -14.55 9.13 -4.83
CA TYR A 67 -13.28 9.45 -5.48
C TYR A 67 -13.04 8.56 -6.70
N SER A 68 -12.46 9.16 -7.71
CA SER A 68 -11.98 8.53 -8.93
C SER A 68 -10.60 9.09 -9.28
N ILE A 69 -9.87 8.40 -10.16
CA ILE A 69 -8.62 8.93 -10.68
C ILE A 69 -8.95 10.11 -11.59
N GLY A 70 -8.31 11.25 -11.31
CA GLY A 70 -8.38 12.43 -12.16
C GLY A 70 -7.25 12.44 -13.19
N ASP A 71 -6.02 12.22 -12.73
CA ASP A 71 -4.82 12.21 -13.56
C ASP A 71 -3.69 11.46 -12.85
N ILE A 72 -2.76 10.90 -13.63
CA ILE A 72 -1.51 10.27 -13.16
C ILE A 72 -0.38 10.75 -14.04
N SER A 73 0.60 11.45 -13.47
CA SER A 73 1.78 11.89 -14.23
C SER A 73 2.75 10.72 -14.49
N GLU A 74 3.68 10.90 -15.43
CA GLU A 74 4.76 9.94 -15.70
C GLU A 74 5.63 9.67 -14.45
N GLU A 75 5.76 10.66 -13.56
CA GLU A 75 6.42 10.52 -12.26
C GLU A 75 5.49 9.98 -11.15
N PHE A 76 4.36 9.37 -11.52
CA PHE A 76 3.37 8.79 -10.59
C PHE A 76 2.72 9.79 -9.62
N ASN A 77 2.65 11.07 -9.99
CA ASN A 77 1.89 12.03 -9.19
C ASN A 77 0.39 11.80 -9.39
N LEU A 78 -0.29 11.32 -8.35
CA LEU A 78 -1.70 11.00 -8.38
C LEU A 78 -2.55 12.24 -8.07
N ILE A 79 -3.47 12.56 -8.98
CA ILE A 79 -4.55 13.53 -8.75
C ILE A 79 -5.86 12.76 -8.66
N VAL A 80 -6.59 12.95 -7.56
CA VAL A 80 -7.92 12.38 -7.38
C VAL A 80 -9.00 13.39 -7.71
N LYS A 81 -10.08 12.91 -8.30
CA LYS A 81 -11.29 13.67 -8.61
C LYS A 81 -12.42 13.24 -7.70
N THR A 82 -13.02 14.20 -7.00
CA THR A 82 -14.20 13.98 -6.16
C THR A 82 -15.46 13.81 -7.02
N SER A 83 -16.51 13.25 -6.44
CA SER A 83 -17.86 13.19 -7.05
C SER A 83 -18.35 14.55 -7.56
N ASP A 84 -18.08 15.62 -6.81
CA ASP A 84 -18.37 17.02 -7.20
C ASP A 84 -17.45 17.59 -8.31
N SER A 85 -16.66 16.76 -8.97
CA SER A 85 -15.70 17.13 -10.03
C SER A 85 -14.58 18.09 -9.60
N LYS A 86 -14.24 18.16 -8.31
CA LYS A 86 -13.05 18.87 -7.83
C LYS A 86 -11.84 17.94 -7.88
N THR A 87 -10.72 18.46 -8.35
CA THR A 87 -9.44 17.74 -8.36
C THR A 87 -8.57 18.19 -7.19
N MET A 88 -7.89 17.24 -6.55
CA MET A 88 -6.90 17.54 -5.51
C MET A 88 -5.76 16.51 -5.51
N PRO A 89 -4.54 16.93 -5.11
CA PRO A 89 -3.45 16.00 -4.88
C PRO A 89 -3.77 15.09 -3.70
N ILE A 90 -3.22 13.87 -3.73
CA ILE A 90 -3.41 12.88 -2.65
C ILE A 90 -2.96 13.38 -1.26
N ASP A 91 -2.02 14.32 -1.20
CA ASP A 91 -1.49 14.86 0.05
C ASP A 91 -2.51 15.68 0.86
N LEU A 92 -3.62 16.07 0.24
CA LEU A 92 -4.71 16.81 0.89
C LEU A 92 -5.86 15.91 1.35
N LEU A 93 -5.73 14.58 1.18
CA LEU A 93 -6.74 13.62 1.59
C LEU A 93 -6.77 13.42 3.11
N SER A 94 -7.94 13.05 3.63
CA SER A 94 -8.05 12.57 5.01
C SER A 94 -7.30 11.25 5.16
N ALA A 95 -6.83 10.94 6.38
CA ALA A 95 -6.11 9.69 6.68
C ALA A 95 -6.83 8.44 6.16
N GLY A 96 -8.13 8.29 6.47
CA GLY A 96 -8.91 7.15 5.97
C GLY A 96 -9.09 7.13 4.43
N THR A 97 -9.06 8.28 3.76
CA THR A 97 -9.11 8.29 2.27
C THR A 97 -7.75 7.92 1.69
N TYR A 98 -6.67 8.37 2.32
CA TYR A 98 -5.30 7.96 1.99
C TYR A 98 -5.13 6.44 2.14
N ASP A 99 -5.68 5.84 3.20
CA ASP A 99 -5.66 4.39 3.39
C ASP A 99 -6.41 3.63 2.28
N CYS A 100 -7.58 4.15 1.85
CA CYS A 100 -8.29 3.61 0.69
C CYS A 100 -7.44 3.68 -0.59
N VAL A 101 -6.78 4.82 -0.84
CA VAL A 101 -5.88 5.00 -1.99
C VAL A 101 -4.70 4.03 -1.93
N ALA A 102 -4.05 3.90 -0.77
CA ALA A 102 -2.92 3.02 -0.58
C ALA A 102 -3.31 1.55 -0.74
N LEU A 103 -4.47 1.13 -0.21
CA LEU A 103 -4.99 -0.22 -0.40
C LEU A 103 -5.34 -0.48 -1.87
N ALA A 104 -6.05 0.44 -2.54
CA ALA A 104 -6.40 0.32 -3.95
C ALA A 104 -5.16 0.14 -4.84
N LEU A 105 -4.11 0.94 -4.60
CA LEU A 105 -2.88 0.85 -5.37
C LEU A 105 -2.17 -0.50 -5.15
N ARG A 106 -2.07 -0.97 -3.90
CA ARG A 106 -1.45 -2.28 -3.60
C ARG A 106 -2.18 -3.43 -4.31
N LEU A 107 -3.51 -3.42 -4.30
CA LEU A 107 -4.31 -4.46 -4.97
C LEU A 107 -4.15 -4.39 -6.49
N ALA A 108 -4.16 -3.19 -7.07
CA ALA A 108 -3.97 -2.99 -8.50
C ALA A 108 -2.58 -3.44 -8.97
N ILE A 109 -1.53 -3.09 -8.23
CA ILE A 109 -0.17 -3.54 -8.51
C ILE A 109 -0.11 -5.07 -8.47
N LEU A 110 -0.64 -5.72 -7.43
CA LEU A 110 -0.60 -7.18 -7.36
C LEU A 110 -1.43 -7.87 -8.43
N GLU A 111 -2.57 -7.29 -8.83
CA GLU A 111 -3.39 -7.82 -9.90
C GLU A 111 -2.64 -7.83 -11.23
N ASN A 112 -1.88 -6.77 -11.54
CA ASN A 112 -1.23 -6.58 -12.84
C ASN A 112 0.23 -7.08 -12.92
N LEU A 113 1.02 -6.93 -11.85
CA LEU A 113 2.45 -7.31 -11.86
C LEU A 113 2.66 -8.81 -11.67
N PHE A 114 1.70 -9.52 -11.08
CA PHE A 114 1.83 -10.93 -10.73
C PHE A 114 0.68 -11.76 -11.32
N GLU A 115 0.26 -11.49 -12.56
CA GLU A 115 -0.79 -12.30 -13.23
C GLU A 115 -0.39 -13.78 -13.34
N ASP A 116 0.89 -14.08 -13.61
CA ASP A 116 1.40 -15.44 -13.80
C ASP A 116 2.01 -16.09 -12.54
N GLU A 117 2.22 -15.31 -11.47
CA GLU A 117 2.84 -15.79 -10.23
C GLU A 117 1.86 -15.85 -9.05
N ASN A 118 2.00 -16.87 -8.21
CA ASN A 118 1.26 -17.04 -6.95
C ASN A 118 1.72 -16.04 -5.88
N GLY A 119 1.58 -14.74 -6.15
CA GLY A 119 1.87 -13.67 -5.21
C GLY A 119 0.92 -13.70 -4.00
N PHE A 120 1.42 -13.23 -2.86
CA PHE A 120 0.62 -13.05 -1.64
C PHE A 120 0.75 -11.60 -1.14
N ILE A 121 -0.26 -11.14 -0.40
CA ILE A 121 -0.24 -9.83 0.25
C ILE A 121 -0.26 -9.98 1.76
N ILE A 122 0.57 -9.19 2.45
CA ILE A 122 0.49 -8.99 3.91
C ILE A 122 -0.08 -7.60 4.17
N LEU A 123 -1.17 -7.53 4.91
CA LEU A 123 -1.86 -6.30 5.29
C LEU A 123 -1.83 -6.15 6.81
N ASP A 124 -1.15 -5.13 7.31
CA ASP A 124 -0.99 -4.86 8.75
C ASP A 124 -1.92 -3.73 9.21
N ASP A 125 -3.05 -4.13 9.78
CA ASP A 125 -4.12 -3.31 10.37
C ASP A 125 -4.52 -2.07 9.55
N CYS A 126 -4.46 -2.18 8.22
CA CYS A 126 -4.64 -1.05 7.29
C CYS A 126 -6.09 -0.54 7.17
N LEU A 127 -6.98 -0.94 8.07
CA LEU A 127 -8.41 -0.58 8.08
C LEU A 127 -8.80 0.19 9.36
N VAL A 128 -7.82 0.58 10.18
CA VAL A 128 -8.05 1.18 11.50
C VAL A 128 -8.69 2.57 11.43
N ASP A 129 -8.28 3.40 10.46
CA ASP A 129 -8.75 4.78 10.31
C ASP A 129 -9.97 4.93 9.37
N LEU A 130 -10.53 3.80 8.90
CA LEU A 130 -11.70 3.80 8.04
C LEU A 130 -12.99 3.95 8.83
N ASP A 131 -13.90 4.78 8.33
CA ASP A 131 -15.29 4.81 8.81
C ASP A 131 -15.99 3.45 8.57
N PRO A 132 -17.08 3.16 9.29
CA PRO A 132 -17.73 1.84 9.23
C PRO A 132 -18.13 1.38 7.83
N GLU A 133 -18.61 2.31 6.97
CA GLU A 133 -19.07 1.96 5.62
C GLU A 133 -17.88 1.62 4.71
N ARG A 134 -16.83 2.44 4.74
CA ARG A 134 -15.59 2.17 3.98
C ARG A 134 -14.88 0.92 4.48
N LYS A 135 -14.85 0.70 5.79
CA LYS A 135 -14.27 -0.51 6.39
C LYS A 135 -14.96 -1.77 5.91
N GLN A 136 -16.30 -1.78 5.91
CA GLN A 136 -17.08 -2.91 5.40
C GLN A 136 -16.76 -3.19 3.93
N ARG A 137 -16.71 -2.14 3.10
CA ARG A 137 -16.37 -2.25 1.68
C ARG A 137 -14.95 -2.74 1.44
N ALA A 138 -13.99 -2.31 2.27
CA ALA A 138 -12.62 -2.77 2.22
C ALA A 138 -12.50 -4.25 2.57
N ILE A 139 -13.21 -4.71 3.61
CA ILE A 139 -13.30 -6.13 3.99
C ILE A 139 -13.85 -6.97 2.84
N GLU A 140 -14.94 -6.53 2.20
CA GLU A 140 -15.52 -7.22 1.04
C GLU A 140 -14.53 -7.29 -0.12
N THR A 141 -13.82 -6.19 -0.38
CA THR A 141 -12.82 -6.11 -1.46
C THR A 141 -11.64 -7.05 -1.20
N ILE A 142 -11.12 -7.08 0.03
CA ILE A 142 -10.03 -7.98 0.44
C ILE A 142 -10.47 -9.45 0.33
N LYS A 143 -11.71 -9.77 0.74
CA LYS A 143 -12.25 -11.13 0.63
C LYS A 143 -12.43 -11.58 -0.81
N GLU A 144 -12.83 -10.67 -1.70
CA GLU A 144 -12.95 -10.95 -3.13
C GLU A 144 -11.57 -11.19 -3.75
N PHE A 145 -10.61 -10.31 -3.47
CA PHE A 145 -9.22 -10.47 -3.91
C PHE A 145 -8.59 -11.77 -3.37
N GLY A 146 -8.92 -12.14 -2.13
CA GLY A 146 -8.45 -13.35 -1.48
C GLY A 146 -9.02 -14.67 -2.04
N LYS A 147 -9.93 -14.62 -3.02
CA LYS A 147 -10.42 -15.83 -3.71
C LYS A 147 -9.37 -16.39 -4.66
N ASP A 148 -8.62 -15.51 -5.31
CA ASP A 148 -7.66 -15.87 -6.35
C ASP A 148 -6.21 -15.80 -5.84
N ARG A 149 -5.96 -15.10 -4.73
CA ARG A 149 -4.61 -14.86 -4.18
C ARG A 149 -4.57 -15.03 -2.66
N GLN A 150 -3.41 -15.37 -2.10
CA GLN A 150 -3.26 -15.51 -0.65
C GLN A 150 -3.19 -14.13 0.02
N VAL A 151 -4.05 -13.90 1.01
CA VAL A 151 -4.06 -12.71 1.86
C VAL A 151 -3.71 -13.11 3.30
N ILE A 152 -2.69 -12.47 3.86
CA ILE A 152 -2.34 -12.54 5.27
C ILE A 152 -2.69 -11.19 5.88
N PHE A 153 -3.66 -11.15 6.80
CA PHE A 153 -4.09 -9.93 7.46
C PHE A 153 -3.75 -9.99 8.95
N THR A 154 -3.06 -8.98 9.47
CA THR A 154 -2.81 -8.81 10.90
C THR A 154 -3.65 -7.67 11.44
N THR A 155 -4.27 -7.85 12.60
CA THR A 155 -5.09 -6.83 13.25
C THR A 155 -5.14 -7.05 14.75
N CYS A 156 -5.22 -5.97 15.51
CA CYS A 156 -5.51 -6.03 16.93
C CYS A 156 -7.02 -6.03 17.25
N ASN A 157 -7.88 -5.88 16.24
CA ASN A 157 -9.33 -5.75 16.39
C ASN A 157 -10.05 -7.09 16.09
N PRO A 158 -10.66 -7.75 17.09
CA PRO A 158 -11.34 -9.03 16.91
C PRO A 158 -12.51 -8.99 15.93
N ASP A 159 -13.28 -7.89 15.92
CA ASP A 159 -14.43 -7.74 15.01
C ASP A 159 -13.95 -7.66 13.55
N THR A 160 -12.79 -7.06 13.32
CA THR A 160 -12.17 -6.98 11.99
C THR A 160 -11.71 -8.36 11.53
N ALA A 161 -11.04 -9.12 12.40
CA ALA A 161 -10.66 -10.50 12.12
C ALA A 161 -11.88 -11.38 11.83
N GLN A 162 -12.95 -11.25 12.62
CA GLN A 162 -14.18 -12.02 12.42
C GLN A 162 -14.89 -11.67 11.11
N ALA A 163 -14.95 -10.39 10.75
CA ALA A 163 -15.59 -9.93 9.52
C ALA A 163 -14.82 -10.35 8.24
N LEU A 164 -13.49 -10.28 8.29
CA LEU A 164 -12.60 -10.83 7.24
C LEU A 164 -12.80 -12.34 7.09
N GLY A 165 -12.87 -13.06 8.23
CA GLY A 165 -13.02 -14.51 8.25
C GLY A 165 -11.72 -15.23 7.87
N GLY A 166 -11.85 -16.36 7.16
CA GLY A 166 -10.69 -17.19 6.81
C GLY A 166 -10.17 -18.03 7.98
N ASN A 167 -8.87 -18.37 7.95
CA ASN A 167 -8.22 -19.11 9.03
C ASN A 167 -7.70 -18.13 10.10
N ILE A 168 -8.47 -17.96 11.17
CA ILE A 168 -8.14 -17.03 12.25
C ILE A 168 -7.16 -17.69 13.23
N ILE A 169 -5.99 -17.08 13.39
CA ILE A 169 -4.97 -17.51 14.36
C ILE A 169 -4.91 -16.48 15.49
N CYS A 170 -5.32 -16.88 16.69
CA CYS A 170 -5.15 -16.08 17.90
C CYS A 170 -3.81 -16.45 18.55
N LEU A 171 -2.94 -15.46 18.73
CA LEU A 171 -1.65 -15.58 19.40
C LEU A 171 -1.76 -15.34 20.91
#